data_AF-B7B890-F1
#
_entry.id   AF-B7B890-F1
#
_cell.length_a   1.000
_cell.length_b   1.000
_cell.length_c   1.000
_cell.angle_alpha   90.00
_cell.angle_beta   90.00
_cell.angle_gamma   90.00
#
_symmetry.space_group_name_H-M   'P 1'
#
loop_
_entity.id
_entity.type
_entity.pdbx_description
1 polymer ?
#
loop_
_entity_poly.entity_id
_entity_poly.type
_entity_poly.pdbx_seq_one_letter_code
_entity_poly.pdbx_strand_id
1 'polypeptide(L)'
;MKKYDRHSIRLKGYDYSCKGLYFVTVCVQDRKQLLGNIMEGIMEINDIGELVQQEWLSIEQRFPVVLHEYTIMPNHFHAIIELVGAGLCSARIGDLREIDKRAEQSPAPTVGDVVCAFKSLSTKHYNRHW
;
A
#
# COMPACT_ATOMS: atom_id res chain seq x y z
N MET A 1 26.60 -13.70 -1.73
CA MET A 1 25.29 -13.02 -1.88
C MET A 1 25.51 -11.52 -1.73
N LYS A 2 25.38 -10.72 -2.80
CA LYS A 2 25.51 -9.25 -2.70
C LYS A 2 24.35 -8.72 -1.85
N LYS A 3 24.65 -8.20 -0.66
CA LYS A 3 23.68 -7.54 0.21
C LYS A 3 23.35 -6.20 -0.44
N TYR A 4 22.23 -6.11 -1.15
CA TYR A 4 21.75 -4.83 -1.64
C TYR A 4 21.43 -3.98 -0.42
N ASP A 5 22.20 -2.91 -0.21
CA ASP A 5 21.90 -1.91 0.81
C ASP A 5 20.68 -1.12 0.33
N ARG A 6 19.50 -1.70 0.54
CA ARG A 6 18.24 -0.99 0.32
C ARG A 6 18.15 0.08 1.40
N HIS A 7 18.65 1.27 1.09
CA HIS A 7 18.33 2.44 1.88
C HIS A 7 16.80 2.55 1.97
N SER A 8 16.29 2.57 3.21
CA SER A 8 14.88 2.77 3.45
C SER A 8 14.49 4.17 3.01
N ILE A 9 13.51 4.26 2.13
CA ILE A 9 12.85 5.52 1.76
C ILE A 9 11.92 6.04 2.87
N ARG A 10 11.64 5.21 3.89
CA ARG A 10 10.75 5.60 4.99
C ARG A 10 11.43 6.65 5.87
N LEU A 11 10.67 7.68 6.22
CA LEU A 11 11.11 8.71 7.16
C LEU A 11 11.41 8.08 8.51
N LYS A 12 12.66 8.22 8.98
CA LYS A 12 13.09 7.65 10.26
C LYS A 12 12.30 8.28 11.41
N GLY A 13 11.80 7.45 12.31
CA GLY A 13 11.03 7.89 13.48
C GLY A 13 9.57 8.22 13.22
N TYR A 14 9.10 8.17 11.97
CA TYR A 14 7.68 8.32 11.65
C TYR A 14 6.92 7.00 11.89
N ASP A 15 5.78 7.08 12.55
CA ASP A 15 4.90 5.94 12.78
C ASP A 15 3.90 5.80 11.62
N TYR A 16 4.11 4.79 10.78
CA TYR A 16 3.31 4.50 9.59
C TYR A 16 1.97 3.78 9.90
N SER A 17 1.63 3.60 11.18
CA SER A 17 0.26 3.24 11.63
C SER A 17 -0.62 4.48 11.88
N CYS A 18 -0.01 5.67 11.90
CA CYS A 18 -0.72 6.91 12.17
C CYS A 18 -1.82 7.19 11.14
N LYS A 19 -2.91 7.79 11.62
CA LYS A 19 -3.98 8.28 10.75
C LYS A 19 -3.45 9.29 9.73
N GLY A 20 -4.01 9.27 8.54
CA GLY A 20 -3.69 10.23 7.50
C GLY A 20 -3.62 9.63 6.11
N LEU A 21 -3.27 10.48 5.15
CA LEU A 21 -3.16 10.15 3.73
C LEU A 21 -1.72 9.78 3.38
N TYR A 22 -1.57 8.67 2.67
CA TYR A 22 -0.30 8.14 2.21
C TYR A 22 -0.31 7.98 0.70
N PHE A 23 0.60 8.66 0.02
CA PHE A 23 0.88 8.40 -1.38
C PHE A 23 1.81 7.20 -1.52
N VAL A 24 1.40 6.21 -2.32
CA VAL A 24 2.15 4.98 -2.54
C VAL A 24 2.39 4.76 -4.02
N THR A 25 3.61 4.34 -4.36
CA THR A 25 3.97 3.85 -5.70
C THR A 25 4.44 2.40 -5.58
N VAL A 26 3.87 1.52 -6.40
CA VAL A 26 4.27 0.11 -6.51
C VAL A 26 4.72 -0.17 -7.93
N CYS A 27 6.00 -0.45 -8.11
CA CYS A 27 6.55 -0.80 -9.43
C CYS A 27 6.43 -2.31 -9.69
N VAL A 28 6.12 -2.66 -10.93
CA VAL A 28 6.28 -4.03 -11.45
C VAL A 28 7.76 -4.42 -11.42
N GLN A 29 8.03 -5.70 -11.22
CA GLN A 29 9.39 -6.25 -11.25
C GLN A 29 10.11 -5.86 -12.55
N ASP A 30 11.35 -5.40 -12.42
CA ASP A 30 12.19 -4.90 -13.52
C ASP A 30 11.54 -3.79 -14.37
N ARG A 31 10.50 -3.11 -13.84
CA ARG A 31 9.72 -2.08 -14.54
C ARG A 31 9.14 -2.54 -15.88
N LYS A 32 8.82 -3.84 -16.01
CA LYS A 32 8.15 -4.40 -17.20
C LYS A 32 6.77 -3.79 -17.36
N GLN A 33 6.37 -3.53 -18.62
CA GLN A 33 5.07 -2.98 -18.98
C GLN A 33 4.01 -4.10 -19.02
N LEU A 34 3.69 -4.69 -17.87
CA LEU A 34 2.77 -5.82 -17.78
C LEU A 34 1.30 -5.41 -17.62
N LEU A 35 1.03 -4.19 -17.17
CA LEU A 35 -0.31 -3.75 -16.76
C LEU A 35 -1.12 -3.13 -17.91
N GLY A 36 -0.52 -3.02 -19.09
CA GLY A 36 -1.12 -2.36 -20.25
C GLY A 36 -0.10 -1.52 -21.01
N ASN A 37 -0.61 -0.63 -21.85
CA ASN A 37 0.16 0.21 -22.78
C ASN A 37 -0.48 1.61 -22.84
N ILE A 38 0.29 2.60 -23.28
CA ILE A 38 -0.23 3.94 -23.52
C ILE A 38 -0.35 4.12 -25.03
N MET A 39 -1.57 4.30 -25.53
CA MET A 39 -1.85 4.62 -26.94
C MET A 39 -2.39 6.04 -27.02
N GLU A 40 -1.77 6.89 -27.84
CA GLU A 40 -2.18 8.29 -28.03
C GLU A 40 -2.29 9.11 -26.72
N GLY A 41 -1.48 8.77 -25.71
CA GLY A 41 -1.49 9.43 -24.40
C GLY A 41 -2.56 8.89 -23.44
N ILE A 42 -3.35 7.91 -23.85
CA ILE A 42 -4.38 7.25 -23.03
C ILE A 42 -3.83 5.92 -22.53
N MET A 43 -4.01 5.64 -21.24
CA MET A 43 -3.67 4.34 -20.67
C MET A 43 -4.74 3.31 -21.05
N GLU A 44 -4.32 2.26 -21.76
CA GLU A 44 -5.10 1.07 -22.02
C GLU A 44 -4.65 -0.03 -21.07
N ILE A 45 -5.52 -0.39 -20.13
CA ILE A 45 -5.27 -1.52 -19.23
C ILE A 45 -5.54 -2.82 -19.97
N ASN A 46 -4.73 -3.84 -19.68
CA ASN A 46 -4.95 -5.21 -20.17
C ASN A 46 -5.51 -6.09 -19.03
N ASP A 47 -5.73 -7.38 -19.29
CA ASP A 47 -6.24 -8.34 -18.31
C ASP A 47 -5.45 -8.36 -16.98
N ILE A 48 -4.13 -8.16 -17.04
CA ILE A 48 -3.27 -8.11 -15.83
C ILE A 48 -3.47 -6.78 -15.09
N GLY A 49 -3.63 -5.67 -15.81
CA GLY A 49 -4.00 -4.37 -15.25
C GLY A 49 -5.36 -4.41 -14.56
N GLU A 50 -6.36 -5.03 -15.19
CA GLU A 50 -7.68 -5.24 -14.61
C GLU A 50 -7.63 -6.09 -13.34
N LEU A 51 -6.84 -7.18 -13.34
CA LEU A 51 -6.60 -7.97 -12.14
C LEU A 51 -6.00 -7.13 -11.02
N VAL A 52 -4.99 -6.31 -11.31
CA VAL A 52 -4.38 -5.43 -10.31
C VAL A 52 -5.40 -4.43 -9.76
N GLN A 53 -6.28 -3.90 -10.61
CA GLN A 53 -7.38 -3.02 -10.19
C GLN A 53 -8.36 -3.74 -9.25
N GLN A 54 -8.76 -4.96 -9.60
CA GLN A 54 -9.67 -5.76 -8.77
C GLN A 54 -9.06 -6.07 -7.39
N GLU A 55 -7.79 -6.50 -7.37
CA GLU A 55 -7.09 -6.79 -6.11
C GLU A 55 -6.91 -5.51 -5.28
N TRP A 56 -6.67 -4.36 -5.91
CA TRP A 56 -6.60 -3.06 -5.24
C TRP A 56 -7.93 -2.73 -4.54
N LEU A 57 -9.05 -2.80 -5.27
CA LEU A 57 -10.37 -2.50 -4.73
C LEU A 57 -10.80 -3.48 -3.63
N SER A 58 -10.28 -4.71 -3.63
CA SER A 58 -10.54 -5.69 -2.57
C SER A 58 -9.89 -5.36 -1.22
N ILE A 59 -8.95 -4.40 -1.18
CA ILE A 59 -8.19 -4.06 0.04
C ILE A 59 -9.10 -3.54 1.16
N GLU A 60 -10.16 -2.79 0.84
CA GLU A 60 -11.10 -2.28 1.84
C GLU A 60 -11.83 -3.40 2.59
N GLN A 61 -11.92 -4.59 2.00
CA GLN A 61 -12.52 -5.76 2.67
C GLN A 61 -11.61 -6.36 3.74
N ARG A 62 -10.32 -5.99 3.74
CA ARG A 62 -9.29 -6.58 4.61
C ARG A 62 -8.74 -5.61 5.65
N PHE A 63 -8.77 -4.32 5.35
CA PHE A 63 -8.22 -3.30 6.21
C PHE A 63 -9.23 -2.16 6.40
N PRO A 64 -9.32 -1.59 7.61
CA PRO A 64 -10.11 -0.39 7.88
C PRO A 64 -9.39 0.84 7.30
N VAL A 65 -9.43 0.99 5.98
CA VAL A 65 -8.81 2.07 5.21
C VAL A 65 -9.82 2.64 4.22
N VAL A 66 -9.59 3.86 3.75
CA VAL A 66 -10.31 4.43 2.62
C VAL A 66 -9.35 4.53 1.45
N LEU A 67 -9.73 3.97 0.30
CA LEU A 67 -8.97 4.12 -0.94
C LEU A 67 -9.45 5.37 -1.66
N HIS A 68 -8.52 6.29 -1.91
CA HIS A 68 -8.78 7.50 -2.69
C HIS A 68 -8.36 7.26 -4.15
N GLU A 69 -7.96 8.33 -4.86
CA GLU A 69 -7.51 8.27 -6.24
C GLU A 69 -6.34 7.28 -6.43
N TYR A 70 -6.39 6.54 -7.52
CA TYR A 70 -5.32 5.65 -7.96
C TYR A 70 -5.15 5.70 -9.47
N THR A 71 -3.96 5.33 -9.94
CA THR A 71 -3.66 5.30 -11.38
C THR A 71 -2.79 4.09 -11.68
N ILE A 72 -3.21 3.31 -12.68
CA ILE A 72 -2.44 2.21 -13.24
C ILE A 72 -1.65 2.78 -14.43
N MET A 73 -0.35 2.59 -14.41
CA MET A 73 0.55 2.87 -15.53
C MET A 73 1.12 1.54 -16.04
N PRO A 74 1.68 1.47 -17.26
CA PRO A 74 2.09 0.19 -17.85
C PRO A 74 2.98 -0.67 -16.95
N ASN A 75 3.87 -0.05 -16.17
CA ASN A 75 4.84 -0.73 -15.32
C ASN A 75 4.78 -0.37 -13.83
N HIS A 76 3.79 0.40 -13.38
CA HIS A 76 3.66 0.77 -11.97
C HIS A 76 2.24 1.22 -11.63
N PHE A 77 1.97 1.26 -10.34
CA PHE A 77 0.70 1.64 -9.76
C PHE A 77 0.92 2.79 -8.77
N HIS A 78 0.07 3.81 -8.81
CA HIS A 78 0.04 4.89 -7.82
C HIS A 78 -1.29 4.89 -7.10
N ALA A 79 -1.29 5.21 -5.80
CA ALA A 79 -2.53 5.42 -5.07
C ALA A 79 -2.36 6.31 -3.84
N ILE A 80 -3.49 6.83 -3.37
CA ILE A 80 -3.62 7.49 -2.08
C ILE A 80 -4.43 6.57 -1.14
N ILE A 81 -3.84 6.24 0.01
CA ILE A 81 -4.48 5.44 1.05
C ILE A 81 -4.73 6.33 2.26
N GLU A 82 -5.94 6.35 2.78
CA GLU A 82 -6.23 6.93 4.09
C GLU A 82 -6.28 5.85 5.16
N LEU A 83 -5.41 5.98 6.16
CA LEU A 83 -5.58 5.23 7.41
C LEU A 83 -6.52 6.02 8.32
N VAL A 84 -7.71 5.47 8.57
CA VAL A 84 -8.71 6.13 9.44
C VAL A 84 -8.44 5.91 10.94
N GLY A 85 -7.66 4.87 11.28
CA GLY A 85 -7.08 4.53 12.60
C GLY A 85 -8.01 4.49 13.83
N ALA A 86 -7.48 3.96 14.93
CA ALA A 86 -8.05 4.08 16.27
C ALA A 86 -7.01 4.77 17.19
N GLY A 87 -7.08 6.10 17.35
CA GLY A 87 -6.18 6.88 18.24
C GLY A 87 -5.34 7.97 17.54
N LEU A 88 -5.02 9.03 18.29
CA LEU A 88 -4.24 10.20 17.86
C LEU A 88 -2.76 9.84 17.62
N CYS A 89 -2.18 10.43 16.57
CA CYS A 89 -0.78 10.32 16.21
C CYS A 89 0.08 11.15 17.17
N SER A 90 0.99 10.53 17.93
CA SER A 90 1.98 11.27 18.74
C SER A 90 3.32 11.32 18.01
N ALA A 91 3.70 12.50 17.50
CA ALA A 91 5.11 12.84 17.44
C ALA A 91 5.59 13.00 18.89
N ARG A 92 6.65 12.29 19.30
CA ARG A 92 7.15 12.31 20.68
C ARG A 92 7.45 13.74 21.14
N ILE A 93 6.49 14.36 21.82
CA ILE A 93 6.70 15.45 22.77
C ILE A 93 6.41 14.82 24.13
N GLY A 94 7.37 14.96 25.04
CA GLY A 94 7.43 14.24 26.31
C GLY A 94 6.15 14.33 27.13
N ASP A 95 5.91 13.22 27.83
CA ASP A 95 4.98 12.99 28.93
C ASP A 95 3.55 13.49 28.77
N LEU A 96 2.61 12.53 28.79
CA LEU A 96 1.62 12.41 29.85
C LEU A 96 1.00 11.00 29.81
N ARG A 97 0.99 10.36 30.97
CA ARG A 97 0.31 9.09 31.27
C ARG A 97 -1.19 9.28 31.06
N GLU A 98 -1.90 8.21 30.67
CA GLU A 98 -3.19 7.78 31.27
C GLU A 98 -3.72 6.48 30.57
N ILE A 99 -3.69 5.41 31.37
CA ILE A 99 -4.66 4.31 31.56
C ILE A 99 -5.26 3.52 30.37
N ASP A 100 -4.62 2.36 30.13
CA ASP A 100 -5.18 0.99 30.14
C ASP A 100 -6.62 0.72 29.62
N LYS A 101 -6.71 0.06 28.45
CA LYS A 101 -7.66 -1.04 28.18
C LYS A 101 -7.00 -2.11 27.29
N ARG A 102 -6.44 -3.13 27.93
CA ARG A 102 -6.09 -4.42 27.33
C ARG A 102 -7.33 -5.12 26.76
N ALA A 103 -7.60 -4.92 25.49
CA ALA A 103 -8.09 -6.00 24.64
C ALA A 103 -6.87 -6.52 23.87
N GLU A 104 -6.77 -7.82 23.63
CA GLU A 104 -5.76 -8.44 22.75
C GLU A 104 -5.99 -7.95 21.31
N GLN A 105 -5.64 -6.68 21.06
CA GLN A 105 -5.77 -6.04 19.77
C GLN A 105 -4.51 -6.36 18.99
N SER A 106 -4.68 -7.09 17.89
CA SER A 106 -3.65 -7.13 16.85
C SER A 106 -3.25 -5.68 16.54
N PRO A 107 -1.94 -5.39 16.38
CA PRO A 107 -1.47 -4.03 16.16
C PRO A 107 -2.24 -3.38 15.00
N ALA A 108 -2.55 -2.09 15.13
CA ALA A 108 -3.24 -1.34 14.09
C ALA A 108 -2.48 -1.49 12.75
N PRO A 109 -3.17 -1.78 11.64
CA PRO A 109 -2.51 -2.03 10.37
C PRO A 109 -1.77 -0.77 9.90
N THR A 110 -0.51 -0.94 9.53
CA THR A 110 0.29 0.12 8.92
C THR A 110 -0.01 0.23 7.43
N VAL A 111 0.32 1.35 6.80
CA VAL A 111 0.30 1.45 5.33
C VAL A 111 1.23 0.40 4.69
N GLY A 112 2.27 -0.02 5.42
CA GLY A 112 3.15 -1.11 5.01
C GLY A 112 2.45 -2.46 4.89
N ASP A 113 1.53 -2.76 5.82
CA ASP A 113 0.75 -4.01 5.82
C ASP A 113 -0.24 -4.04 4.67
N VAL A 114 -0.90 -2.91 4.41
CA VAL A 114 -1.81 -2.72 3.28
C VAL A 114 -1.08 -2.95 1.95
N VAL A 115 0.07 -2.27 1.75
CA VAL A 115 0.87 -2.42 0.52
C VAL A 115 1.44 -3.84 0.40
N CYS A 116 1.83 -4.47 1.52
CA CYS A 116 2.29 -5.86 1.53
C CYS A 116 1.19 -6.83 1.05
N ALA A 117 -0.01 -6.69 1.59
CA ALA A 117 -1.16 -7.49 1.21
C ALA A 117 -1.51 -7.30 -0.27
N PHE A 118 -1.58 -6.05 -0.74
CA PHE A 118 -1.85 -5.73 -2.14
C PHE A 118 -0.84 -6.38 -3.10
N LYS A 119 0.46 -6.24 -2.81
CA LYS A 119 1.51 -6.88 -3.62
C LYS A 119 1.42 -8.40 -3.60
N SER A 120 1.15 -8.97 -2.43
CA SER A 120 1.03 -10.43 -2.27
C SER A 120 -0.16 -10.98 -3.04
N LEU A 121 -1.30 -10.31 -2.97
CA LEU A 121 -2.53 -10.66 -3.67
C LEU A 121 -2.37 -10.63 -5.18
N SER A 122 -2.00 -9.46 -5.71
CA SER A 122 -1.79 -9.25 -7.14
C SER A 122 -0.78 -10.26 -7.71
N THR A 123 0.34 -10.49 -7.01
CA THR A 123 1.34 -11.48 -7.45
C THR A 123 0.80 -12.92 -7.42
N LYS A 124 0.04 -13.30 -6.37
CA LYS A 124 -0.54 -14.65 -6.28
C LYS A 124 -1.60 -14.88 -7.35
N HIS A 125 -2.45 -13.88 -7.61
CA HIS A 125 -3.46 -13.96 -8.65
C HIS A 125 -2.77 -14.05 -10.03
N TYR A 126 -1.77 -13.21 -10.29
CA TYR A 126 -0.96 -13.31 -11.51
C TYR A 126 -0.35 -14.71 -11.70
N ASN A 127 0.39 -15.24 -10.73
CA ASN A 127 1.04 -16.56 -10.85
C ASN A 127 0.07 -17.76 -10.98
N ARG A 128 -1.24 -17.56 -10.76
CA ARG A 128 -2.25 -18.62 -10.96
C ARG A 128 -2.81 -18.66 -12.37
N HIS A 129 -2.71 -17.56 -13.11
CA HIS A 129 -3.35 -17.36 -14.41
C HIS A 129 -2.34 -17.11 -15.55
N TRP A 130 -1.08 -16.82 -15.23
CA TRP A 130 0.05 -16.64 -16.17
C TRP A 130 1.33 -17.29 -15.62
#